data_AF-A0A959QY53-F1
#
_entry.id   AF-A0A959QY53-F1
#
_cell.length_a   1.000
_cell.length_b   1.000
_cell.length_c   1.000
_cell.angle_alpha   90.00
_cell.angle_beta   90.00
_cell.angle_gamma   90.00
#
_symmetry.space_group_name_H-M   'P 1'
#
loop_
_entity.id
_entity.type
_entity.pdbx_description
1 polymer ?
#
loop_
_entity_poly.entity_id
_entity_poly.type
_entity_poly.pdbx_seq_one_letter_code
_entity_poly.pdbx_strand_id
1 'polypeptide(L)'
;MGGTTAALDQQAAGGVIADGFIQFPNEDGTVFTATFEATSHLTKGEVVYKIQKVLLHWDSAAFAFLCSTLLFVTAILRGWLSIEALGNWGIFASLSASLLLFFFFFRATLKWIQRYFYIYAIEQFKQYHANEQWISIGDDVFVKPDSKYLRELKRQCVKNGVGLIKIQPDEHAILIITPARKEVFSKNRRFVEFVSQSKILANPTQRIADQSKRLWQLTGAKLSTDRFQRNYYNQMGVVGICTALIVGLIYIEWQKAKVVYIDGQELVELRDSIRLSGSAEPAFFEVDSAFLKTPFPIADLPSPVYENKKQGKTKENVPDLEEEPAPYKADVVAILPSGDTIVSIYDCSRLLNLDGIKYLIVEGNYGEMAIAEKQLKLFSGKGLSSGIMWMGCFSDSRYDYALFFGSIYNTLSEAVDDKKRFEMIRSSGKANVTPLTIVTLNNK
;
A
#
# COMPACT_ATOMS: atom_id res chain seq x y z
N MET A 1 17.79 58.23 37.19
CA MET A 1 18.69 57.47 36.30
C MET A 1 18.43 56.00 36.56
N GLY A 2 17.79 55.29 35.62
CA GLY A 2 17.49 53.87 35.81
C GLY A 2 18.77 53.03 35.73
N GLY A 3 18.94 52.08 36.64
CA GLY A 3 20.14 51.25 36.71
C GLY A 3 20.17 50.18 35.61
N THR A 4 21.35 49.92 35.06
CA THR A 4 21.59 48.75 34.20
C THR A 4 21.39 47.48 35.02
N THR A 5 20.52 46.60 34.54
CA THR A 5 20.30 45.27 35.14
C THR A 5 20.97 44.24 34.26
N ALA A 6 21.90 43.47 34.82
CA ALA A 6 22.53 42.34 34.15
C ALA A 6 22.34 41.09 35.02
N ALA A 7 21.97 39.98 34.41
CA ALA A 7 21.83 38.72 35.12
C ALA A 7 22.11 37.53 34.21
N LEU A 8 22.56 36.44 34.85
CA LEU A 8 22.87 35.15 34.23
C LEU A 8 21.81 34.12 34.63
N ASP A 9 21.61 33.11 33.78
CA ASP A 9 20.71 31.96 33.97
C ASP A 9 19.28 32.34 34.36
N GLN A 10 18.59 33.08 33.50
CA GLN A 10 17.30 33.68 33.87
C GLN A 10 16.16 32.92 33.23
N GLN A 11 15.15 32.58 34.03
CA GLN A 11 13.92 31.97 33.55
C GLN A 11 12.82 33.01 33.45
N ALA A 12 12.20 33.07 32.29
CA ALA A 12 11.08 33.95 32.03
C ALA A 12 9.75 33.17 32.12
N ALA A 13 8.65 33.89 32.35
CA ALA A 13 7.32 33.28 32.39
C ALA A 13 7.04 32.47 31.10
N GLY A 14 6.55 31.23 31.24
CA GLY A 14 6.37 30.31 30.11
C GLY A 14 7.52 29.32 29.88
N GLY A 15 8.53 29.29 30.76
CA GLY A 15 9.61 28.29 30.73
C GLY A 15 10.67 28.54 29.65
N VAL A 16 10.80 29.81 29.25
CA VAL A 16 11.88 30.34 28.39
C VAL A 16 13.10 30.58 29.28
N ILE A 17 14.26 30.12 28.85
CA ILE A 17 15.54 30.29 29.55
C ILE A 17 16.48 31.04 28.61
N ALA A 18 17.19 32.02 29.15
CA ALA A 18 18.31 32.68 28.48
C ALA A 18 19.53 32.60 29.40
N ASP A 19 20.68 32.25 28.83
CA ASP A 19 21.94 32.11 29.58
C ASP A 19 22.41 33.44 30.18
N GLY A 20 22.11 34.55 29.50
CA GLY A 20 22.23 35.86 30.11
C GLY A 20 21.44 36.95 29.42
N PHE A 21 21.17 38.02 30.17
CA PHE A 21 20.56 39.22 29.64
C PHE A 21 21.12 40.49 30.28
N ILE A 22 21.01 41.58 29.54
CA ILE A 22 21.28 42.93 30.00
C ILE A 22 20.13 43.85 29.59
N GLN A 23 19.70 44.67 30.53
CA GLN A 23 18.64 45.67 30.35
C GLN A 23 19.08 47.03 30.84
N PHE A 24 18.82 48.06 30.05
CA PHE A 24 19.08 49.44 30.46
C PHE A 24 18.04 50.39 29.85
N PRO A 25 17.70 51.49 30.53
CA PRO A 25 16.81 52.50 29.96
C PRO A 25 17.53 53.24 28.82
N ASN A 26 16.83 53.40 27.71
CA ASN A 26 17.24 54.21 26.58
C ASN A 26 16.87 55.69 26.82
N GLU A 27 17.44 56.59 26.01
CA GLU A 27 17.19 58.05 26.13
C GLU A 27 15.71 58.40 25.96
N ASP A 28 14.98 57.64 25.14
CA ASP A 28 13.54 57.81 24.89
C ASP A 28 12.64 57.23 26.01
N GLY A 29 13.22 56.73 27.10
CA GLY A 29 12.50 56.08 28.20
C GLY A 29 12.04 54.64 27.93
N THR A 30 12.33 54.09 26.74
CA THR A 30 12.14 52.67 26.42
C THR A 30 13.23 51.82 27.07
N VAL A 31 12.95 50.55 27.42
CA VAL A 31 13.98 49.64 27.94
C VAL A 31 14.64 48.90 26.78
N PHE A 32 15.95 49.03 26.66
CA PHE A 32 16.75 48.20 25.76
C PHE A 32 17.08 46.89 26.44
N THR A 33 16.76 45.77 25.79
CA THR A 33 17.05 44.41 26.26
C THR A 33 17.95 43.71 25.26
N ALA A 34 19.12 43.26 25.71
CA ALA A 34 19.95 42.31 24.97
C ALA A 34 20.00 40.98 25.70
N THR A 35 19.90 39.89 24.95
CA THR A 35 20.00 38.52 25.48
C THR A 35 21.06 37.75 24.72
N PHE A 36 21.70 36.79 25.38
CA PHE A 36 22.60 35.86 24.72
C PHE A 36 22.36 34.42 25.16
N GLU A 37 22.63 33.50 24.22
CA GLU A 37 22.75 32.06 24.46
C GLU A 37 24.21 31.68 24.25
N ALA A 38 24.81 30.98 25.20
CA ALA A 38 26.21 30.60 25.22
C ALA A 38 26.36 29.09 24.98
N THR A 39 27.11 28.74 23.94
CA THR A 39 27.33 27.34 23.57
C THR A 39 28.81 26.97 23.67
N SER A 40 29.07 25.90 24.41
CA SER A 40 30.40 25.28 24.57
C SER A 40 30.51 24.01 23.73
N HIS A 41 31.70 23.38 23.72
CA HIS A 41 31.86 22.07 23.08
C HIS A 41 30.85 21.02 23.57
N LEU A 42 30.48 21.03 24.86
CA LEU A 42 29.51 20.09 25.43
C LEU A 42 28.07 20.35 24.95
N THR A 43 27.70 21.61 24.74
CA THR A 43 26.35 22.02 24.29
C THR A 43 26.26 22.28 22.79
N LYS A 44 27.31 21.97 22.02
CA LYS A 44 27.40 22.13 20.56
C LYS A 44 26.18 21.65 19.78
N GLY A 45 25.46 20.65 20.28
CA GLY A 45 24.23 20.14 19.68
C GLY A 45 23.08 21.16 19.55
N GLU A 46 23.18 22.31 20.20
CA GLU A 46 22.19 23.40 20.18
C GLU A 46 22.37 24.32 18.97
N VAL A 47 23.62 24.59 18.59
CA VAL A 47 23.99 25.45 17.44
C VAL A 47 24.20 24.67 16.15
N VAL A 48 24.26 23.33 16.24
CA VAL A 48 24.29 22.44 15.07
C VAL A 48 22.88 22.20 14.57
N TYR A 49 22.69 22.40 13.26
CA TYR A 49 21.37 22.20 12.66
C TYR A 49 20.90 20.75 12.75
N LYS A 50 19.61 20.57 13.01
CA LYS A 50 18.90 19.29 12.97
C LYS A 50 17.83 19.35 11.88
N ILE A 51 17.46 18.19 11.35
CA ILE A 51 16.39 18.09 10.35
C ILE A 51 15.03 18.02 11.06
N GLN A 52 14.12 18.92 10.71
CA GLN A 52 12.72 18.89 11.13
C GLN A 52 12.01 17.75 10.42
N LYS A 53 12.09 16.54 10.98
CA LYS A 53 11.46 15.35 10.40
C LYS A 53 9.97 15.57 10.20
N VAL A 54 9.25 16.08 11.19
CA VAL A 54 7.77 16.22 11.11
C VAL A 54 7.35 17.12 9.94
N LEU A 55 7.96 18.31 9.79
CA LEU A 55 7.71 19.19 8.65
C LEU A 55 8.03 18.50 7.32
N LEU A 56 9.16 17.79 7.23
CA LEU A 56 9.52 17.04 6.04
C LEU A 56 8.48 15.96 5.69
N HIS A 57 7.92 15.24 6.68
CA HIS A 57 6.87 14.24 6.42
C HIS A 57 5.60 14.90 5.87
N TRP A 58 5.16 16.01 6.46
CA TRP A 58 3.97 16.73 5.98
C TRP A 58 4.14 17.33 4.59
N ASP A 59 5.29 17.96 4.32
CA ASP A 59 5.58 18.49 2.97
C ASP A 59 5.69 17.35 1.94
N SER A 60 6.28 16.20 2.32
CA SER A 60 6.34 15.01 1.46
C SER A 60 4.96 14.42 1.18
N ALA A 61 4.10 14.36 2.20
CA ALA A 61 2.72 13.88 2.05
C ALA A 61 1.91 14.82 1.15
N ALA A 62 1.94 16.12 1.40
CA ALA A 62 1.23 17.10 0.58
C ALA A 62 1.67 17.03 -0.90
N PHE A 63 2.98 16.91 -1.15
CA PHE A 63 3.50 16.74 -2.50
C PHE A 63 3.04 15.42 -3.15
N ALA A 64 3.12 14.30 -2.41
CA ALA A 64 2.69 13.01 -2.91
C ALA A 64 1.20 13.02 -3.31
N PHE A 65 0.34 13.57 -2.45
CA PHE A 65 -1.08 13.72 -2.75
C PHE A 65 -1.31 14.60 -3.98
N LEU A 66 -0.63 15.74 -4.10
CA LEU A 66 -0.79 16.63 -5.24
C LEU A 66 -0.40 15.95 -6.56
N CYS A 67 0.76 15.30 -6.61
CA CYS A 67 1.23 14.60 -7.80
C CYS A 67 0.38 13.37 -8.13
N SER A 68 -0.01 12.58 -7.13
CA SER A 68 -0.90 11.43 -7.32
C SER A 68 -2.28 11.87 -7.80
N THR A 69 -2.88 12.92 -7.23
CA THR A 69 -4.17 13.45 -7.71
C THR A 69 -4.06 13.91 -9.16
N LEU A 70 -3.01 14.66 -9.52
CA LEU A 70 -2.82 15.09 -10.91
C LEU A 70 -2.69 13.90 -11.86
N LEU A 71 -1.88 12.91 -11.50
CA LEU A 71 -1.71 11.69 -12.28
C LEU A 71 -3.04 10.94 -12.44
N PHE A 72 -3.80 10.75 -11.36
CA PHE A 72 -5.09 10.06 -11.38
C PHE A 72 -6.14 10.79 -12.21
N VAL A 73 -6.27 12.11 -12.04
CA VAL A 73 -7.15 12.94 -12.88
C VAL A 73 -6.80 12.74 -14.35
N THR A 74 -5.51 12.83 -14.71
CA THR A 74 -5.10 12.66 -16.11
C THR A 74 -5.32 11.25 -16.64
N ALA A 75 -5.10 10.22 -15.81
CA ALA A 75 -5.25 8.83 -16.20
C ALA A 75 -6.72 8.47 -16.43
N ILE A 76 -7.63 8.94 -15.56
CA ILE A 76 -9.08 8.75 -15.71
C ILE A 76 -9.60 9.51 -16.93
N LEU A 77 -9.22 10.79 -17.10
CA LEU A 77 -9.65 11.60 -18.25
C LEU A 77 -9.18 11.04 -19.61
N ARG A 78 -8.05 10.34 -19.64
CA ARG A 78 -7.54 9.67 -20.85
C ARG A 78 -8.02 8.23 -21.02
N GLY A 79 -8.82 7.71 -20.09
CA GLY A 79 -9.28 6.32 -20.09
C GLY A 79 -8.18 5.29 -19.83
N TRP A 80 -7.01 5.70 -19.32
CA TRP A 80 -5.92 4.80 -18.95
C TRP A 80 -6.20 4.02 -17.66
N LEU A 81 -7.06 4.58 -16.81
CA LEU A 81 -7.44 3.99 -15.53
C LEU A 81 -8.96 3.91 -15.48
N SER A 82 -9.51 2.70 -15.63
CA SER A 82 -10.92 2.40 -15.46
C SER A 82 -11.11 1.32 -14.40
N ILE A 83 -12.23 1.35 -13.69
CA ILE A 83 -12.61 0.31 -12.73
C ILE A 83 -12.77 -1.03 -13.44
N GLU A 84 -13.22 -1.03 -14.69
CA GLU A 84 -13.42 -2.23 -15.51
C GLU A 84 -12.11 -2.94 -15.84
N ALA A 85 -11.05 -2.19 -16.15
CA ALA A 85 -9.76 -2.78 -16.54
C ALA A 85 -8.92 -3.26 -15.35
N LEU A 86 -8.90 -2.51 -14.24
CA LEU A 86 -8.04 -2.80 -13.08
C LEU A 86 -8.77 -3.40 -11.88
N GLY A 87 -10.10 -3.31 -11.84
CA GLY A 87 -10.90 -3.58 -10.65
C GLY A 87 -10.65 -2.59 -9.52
N ASN A 88 -11.48 -2.67 -8.48
CA ASN A 88 -11.38 -1.80 -7.29
C ASN A 88 -9.99 -1.91 -6.63
N TRP A 89 -9.48 -3.13 -6.48
CA TRP A 89 -8.18 -3.39 -5.86
C TRP A 89 -7.02 -2.84 -6.69
N GLY A 90 -7.09 -2.91 -8.02
CA GLY A 90 -6.05 -2.34 -8.88
C GLY A 90 -5.97 -0.81 -8.79
N ILE A 91 -7.12 -0.14 -8.64
CA ILE A 91 -7.16 1.32 -8.42
C ILE A 91 -6.58 1.69 -7.05
N PHE A 92 -6.94 0.97 -5.98
CA PHE A 92 -6.34 1.21 -4.67
C PHE A 92 -4.84 0.92 -4.64
N ALA A 93 -4.40 -0.15 -5.31
CA ALA A 93 -2.99 -0.52 -5.40
C ALA A 93 -2.18 0.53 -6.19
N SER A 94 -2.69 0.98 -7.34
CA SER A 94 -2.04 2.03 -8.14
C SER A 94 -1.99 3.37 -7.42
N LEU A 95 -3.04 3.73 -6.67
CA LEU A 95 -3.06 4.95 -5.86
C LEU A 95 -2.00 4.88 -4.77
N SER A 96 -1.98 3.78 -4.02
CA SER A 96 -1.01 3.53 -2.95
C SER A 96 0.43 3.55 -3.48
N ALA A 97 0.68 2.87 -4.62
CA ALA A 97 1.98 2.84 -5.27
C ALA A 97 2.43 4.26 -5.68
N SER A 98 1.55 5.05 -6.30
CA SER A 98 1.87 6.43 -6.69
C SER A 98 2.19 7.32 -5.49
N LEU A 99 1.42 7.22 -4.40
CA LEU A 99 1.64 8.00 -3.18
C LEU A 99 2.98 7.66 -2.54
N LEU A 100 3.31 6.36 -2.42
CA LEU A 100 4.60 5.92 -1.89
C LEU A 100 5.75 6.41 -2.77
N LEU A 101 5.64 6.25 -4.09
CA LEU A 101 6.65 6.69 -5.05
C LEU A 101 6.97 8.18 -4.88
N PHE A 102 5.96 9.05 -4.94
CA PHE A 102 6.18 10.50 -4.84
C PHE A 102 6.62 10.93 -3.43
N PHE A 103 6.13 10.26 -2.38
CA PHE A 103 6.57 10.53 -1.01
C PHE A 103 8.07 10.25 -0.82
N PHE A 104 8.54 9.08 -1.25
CA PHE A 104 9.96 8.72 -1.14
C PHE A 104 10.82 9.53 -2.11
N PHE A 105 10.33 9.82 -3.31
CA PHE A 105 11.01 10.70 -4.27
C PHE A 105 11.26 12.10 -3.69
N PHE A 106 10.23 12.71 -3.10
CA PHE A 106 10.35 14.03 -2.45
C PHE A 106 11.38 13.99 -1.31
N ARG A 107 11.34 12.94 -0.47
CA ARG A 107 12.31 12.79 0.63
C ARG A 107 13.73 12.59 0.12
N ALA A 108 13.94 11.80 -0.92
CA ALA A 108 15.25 11.53 -1.45
C ALA A 108 15.91 12.81 -2.02
N THR A 109 15.12 13.61 -2.73
CA THR A 109 15.60 14.80 -3.45
C THR A 109 15.64 16.06 -2.57
N LEU A 110 14.61 16.31 -1.75
CA LEU A 110 14.44 17.60 -1.07
C LEU A 110 14.81 17.59 0.41
N LYS A 111 15.18 16.45 1.02
CA LYS A 111 15.62 16.41 2.44
C LYS A 111 16.79 17.34 2.76
N TRP A 112 17.55 17.74 1.75
CA TRP A 112 18.73 18.58 1.88
C TRP A 112 18.43 20.08 1.80
N ILE A 113 17.17 20.46 1.50
CA ILE A 113 16.77 21.85 1.43
C ILE A 113 16.80 22.47 2.82
N GLN A 114 17.37 23.67 2.89
CA GLN A 114 17.59 24.42 4.13
C GLN A 114 16.31 24.72 4.92
N ARG A 115 15.15 24.74 4.26
CA ARG A 115 13.83 24.88 4.90
C ARG A 115 13.62 23.87 6.02
N TYR A 116 14.20 22.67 5.90
CA TYR A 116 14.04 21.60 6.88
C TYR A 116 15.09 21.65 8.00
N PHE A 117 16.06 22.56 7.93
CA PHE A 117 17.08 22.71 8.95
C PHE A 117 16.62 23.70 10.02
N TYR A 118 16.76 23.29 11.27
CA TYR A 118 16.52 24.17 12.41
C TYR A 118 17.70 24.08 13.38
N ILE A 119 17.96 25.20 14.07
CA ILE A 119 19.00 25.33 15.08
C ILE A 119 18.28 25.65 16.40
N TYR A 120 18.56 24.89 17.44
CA TYR A 120 17.81 24.94 18.70
C TYR A 120 17.89 26.33 19.36
N ALA A 121 19.10 26.89 19.46
CA ALA A 121 19.35 28.23 20.00
C ALA A 121 18.51 29.31 19.30
N ILE A 122 18.40 29.23 17.97
CA ILE A 122 17.61 30.19 17.19
C ILE A 122 16.10 30.00 17.39
N GLU A 123 15.63 28.76 17.56
CA GLU A 123 14.21 28.50 17.87
C GLU A 123 13.82 28.99 19.26
N GLN A 124 14.72 28.98 20.25
CA GLN A 124 14.48 29.62 21.56
C GLN A 124 14.26 31.13 21.41
N PHE A 125 15.11 31.83 20.63
CA PHE A 125 14.98 33.27 20.39
C PHE A 125 13.70 33.70 19.67
N LYS A 126 13.00 32.78 19.00
CA LYS A 126 11.69 33.07 18.41
C LYS A 126 10.56 33.16 19.43
N GLN A 127 10.76 32.67 20.65
CA GLN A 127 9.71 32.60 21.67
C GLN A 127 9.52 33.91 22.43
N TYR A 128 10.54 34.76 22.47
CA TYR A 128 10.51 36.02 23.19
C TYR A 128 11.12 37.14 22.35
N HIS A 129 10.75 38.37 22.68
CA HIS A 129 11.32 39.56 22.05
C HIS A 129 12.47 40.12 22.90
N ALA A 130 13.57 40.49 22.24
CA ALA A 130 14.65 41.32 22.77
C ALA A 130 15.15 42.25 21.66
N ASN A 131 15.65 43.44 22.02
CA ASN A 131 16.18 44.41 21.05
C ASN A 131 17.41 43.86 20.34
N GLU A 132 18.24 43.12 21.08
CA GLU A 132 19.34 42.35 20.51
C GLU A 132 19.35 40.91 21.05
N GLN A 133 19.65 39.98 20.15
CA GLN A 133 19.75 38.56 20.44
C GLN A 133 21.09 38.07 19.92
N TRP A 134 21.87 37.42 20.76
CA TRP A 134 23.25 37.03 20.48
C TRP A 134 23.47 35.53 20.71
N ILE A 135 24.19 34.88 19.82
CA ILE A 135 24.75 33.54 20.07
C ILE A 135 26.24 33.72 20.33
N SER A 136 26.70 33.22 21.47
CA SER A 136 28.11 33.14 21.81
C SER A 136 28.57 31.69 21.64
N ILE A 137 29.59 31.46 20.82
CA ILE A 137 30.18 30.13 20.61
C ILE A 137 31.64 30.09 21.07
N GLY A 138 32.04 29.03 21.79
CA GLY A 138 33.46 28.77 22.05
C GLY A 138 34.25 28.47 20.76
N ASP A 139 35.55 28.76 20.77
CA ASP A 139 36.48 28.45 19.67
C ASP A 139 36.50 26.95 19.30
N ASP A 140 36.31 26.10 20.32
CA ASP A 140 36.31 24.64 20.24
C ASP A 140 35.01 24.03 19.66
N VAL A 141 33.93 24.80 19.57
CA VAL A 141 32.63 24.33 19.04
C VAL A 141 32.76 23.89 17.58
N PHE A 142 33.49 24.66 16.77
CA PHE A 142 33.71 24.37 15.36
C PHE A 142 35.21 24.30 15.03
N VAL A 143 35.80 23.11 15.19
CA VAL A 143 37.21 22.80 14.89
C VAL A 143 37.65 23.26 13.49
N LYS A 144 36.75 23.22 12.49
CA LYS A 144 37.03 23.68 11.12
C LYS A 144 36.39 25.05 10.86
N PRO A 145 37.18 26.07 10.45
CA PRO A 145 36.67 27.42 10.14
C PRO A 145 35.62 27.45 9.02
N ASP A 146 35.68 26.51 8.07
CA ASP A 146 34.70 26.34 6.98
C ASP A 146 33.83 25.09 7.15
N SER A 147 33.46 24.77 8.39
CA SER A 147 32.51 23.68 8.61
C SER A 147 31.14 24.05 8.01
N LYS A 148 30.49 23.07 7.35
CA LYS A 148 29.12 23.22 6.83
C LYS A 148 28.15 23.73 7.89
N TYR A 149 28.34 23.30 9.14
CA TYR A 149 27.51 23.68 10.28
C TYR A 149 27.69 25.15 10.66
N LEU A 150 28.93 25.65 10.73
CA LEU A 150 29.19 27.07 11.01
C LEU A 150 28.64 27.96 9.89
N ARG A 151 28.76 27.54 8.62
CA ARG A 151 28.19 28.28 7.49
C ARG A 151 26.67 28.38 7.56
N GLU A 152 25.99 27.28 7.93
CA GLU A 152 24.54 27.28 8.12
C GLU A 152 24.14 28.12 9.35
N LEU A 153 24.88 28.04 10.47
CA LEU A 153 24.66 28.89 11.64
C LEU A 153 24.75 30.37 11.28
N LYS A 154 25.84 30.80 10.62
CA LYS A 154 26.00 32.18 10.13
C LYS A 154 24.82 32.62 9.27
N ARG A 155 24.40 31.77 8.32
CA ARG A 155 23.28 32.07 7.43
C ARG A 155 21.96 32.22 8.19
N GLN A 156 21.69 31.36 9.16
CA GLN A 156 20.48 31.42 9.98
C GLN A 156 20.52 32.63 10.92
N CYS A 157 21.68 32.98 11.49
CA CYS A 157 21.87 34.20 12.26
C CYS A 157 21.48 35.43 11.44
N VAL A 158 22.03 35.58 10.22
CA VAL A 158 21.67 36.69 9.30
C VAL A 158 20.18 36.69 8.98
N LYS A 159 19.62 35.53 8.62
CA LYS A 159 18.19 35.39 8.24
C LYS A 159 17.25 35.80 9.38
N ASN A 160 17.62 35.50 10.62
CA ASN A 160 16.80 35.75 11.80
C ASN A 160 17.20 37.05 12.53
N GLY A 161 18.20 37.80 12.05
CA GLY A 161 18.67 39.03 12.70
C GLY A 161 19.38 38.81 14.04
N VAL A 162 19.94 37.62 14.26
CA VAL A 162 20.64 37.24 15.50
C VAL A 162 22.15 37.49 15.32
N GLY A 163 22.77 38.12 16.32
CA GLY A 163 24.21 38.34 16.35
C GLY A 163 24.98 37.06 16.66
N LEU A 164 26.22 36.98 16.22
CA LEU A 164 27.10 35.84 16.46
C LEU A 164 28.46 36.33 16.92
N ILE A 165 28.89 35.87 18.09
CA ILE A 165 30.19 36.16 18.70
C ILE A 165 30.90 34.83 18.93
N LYS A 166 32.23 34.85 18.77
CA LYS A 166 33.10 33.72 19.04
C LYS A 166 34.05 34.07 20.18
N ILE A 167 34.10 33.23 21.21
CA ILE A 167 34.97 33.40 22.36
C ILE A 167 36.23 32.58 22.14
N GLN A 168 37.38 33.24 22.15
CA GLN A 168 38.69 32.62 22.04
C GLN A 168 39.11 31.98 23.38
N PRO A 169 40.11 31.07 23.37
CA PRO A 169 40.61 30.45 24.59
C PRO A 169 41.22 31.43 25.62
N ASP A 170 41.59 32.62 25.17
CA ASP A 170 42.09 33.75 25.99
C ASP A 170 40.96 34.67 26.48
N GLU A 171 39.70 34.22 26.38
CA GLU A 171 38.48 34.93 26.78
C GLU A 171 38.18 36.20 25.95
N HIS A 172 38.93 36.46 24.88
CA HIS A 172 38.61 37.54 23.96
C HIS A 172 37.43 37.20 23.05
N ALA A 173 36.49 38.13 22.95
CA ALA A 173 35.29 38.01 22.13
C ALA A 173 35.52 38.58 20.72
N ILE A 174 35.42 37.73 19.70
CA ILE A 174 35.44 38.12 18.29
C ILE A 174 34.01 38.23 17.77
N LEU A 175 33.64 39.42 17.32
CA LEU A 175 32.38 39.65 16.62
C LEU A 175 32.42 39.02 15.22
N ILE A 176 31.49 38.10 14.93
CA ILE A 176 31.35 37.49 13.60
C ILE A 176 30.20 38.15 12.83
N ILE A 177 29.03 38.31 13.46
CA ILE A 177 27.82 38.88 12.86
C ILE A 177 27.17 39.82 13.87
N THR A 178 26.78 41.01 13.42
CA THR A 178 25.98 41.95 14.22
C THR A 178 24.49 41.59 14.16
N PRO A 179 23.74 41.73 15.27
CA PRO A 179 22.30 41.52 15.28
C PRO A 179 21.60 42.62 14.47
N ALA A 180 20.40 42.30 13.97
CA ALA A 180 19.55 43.30 13.33
C ALA A 180 18.86 44.14 14.41
N ARG A 181 19.00 45.46 14.34
CA ARG A 181 18.33 46.41 15.26
C ARG A 181 16.83 46.62 14.98
N LYS A 182 16.35 46.18 13.81
CA LYS A 182 14.93 46.22 13.44
C LYS A 182 14.35 44.83 13.57
N GLU A 183 13.13 44.73 14.10
CA GLU A 183 12.46 43.46 14.31
C GLU A 183 12.26 42.72 12.97
N VAL A 184 13.06 41.66 12.76
CA VAL A 184 13.00 40.84 11.53
C VAL A 184 11.79 39.88 11.55
N PHE A 185 11.21 39.65 12.73
CA PHE A 185 10.08 38.75 12.91
C PHE A 185 8.77 39.52 13.04
N SER A 186 7.76 39.08 12.28
CA SER A 186 6.41 39.63 12.27
C SER A 186 5.74 39.63 13.67
N LYS A 187 5.40 40.84 14.17
CA LYS A 187 4.34 41.33 15.09
C LYS A 187 3.81 40.51 16.29
N ASN A 188 4.21 39.27 16.55
CA ASN A 188 3.54 38.41 17.55
C ASN A 188 4.44 37.92 18.70
N ARG A 189 5.66 38.45 18.87
CA ARG A 189 6.50 38.06 20.00
C ARG A 189 6.13 38.87 21.24
N ARG A 190 5.88 38.17 22.35
CA ARG A 190 5.60 38.82 23.64
C ARG A 190 6.93 39.23 24.27
N PHE A 191 6.98 40.45 24.80
CA PHE A 191 8.01 40.78 25.78
C PHE A 191 7.82 39.87 26.98
N VAL A 192 8.88 39.21 27.41
CA VAL A 192 8.85 38.37 28.61
C VAL A 192 9.70 39.05 29.66
N GLU A 193 9.13 39.22 30.84
CA GLU A 193 9.85 39.74 32.00
C GLU A 193 10.75 38.63 32.56
N PHE A 194 12.06 38.86 32.53
CA PHE A 194 13.05 37.93 33.06
C PHE A 194 13.16 38.16 34.58
N VAL A 195 12.85 37.12 35.35
CA VAL A 195 12.91 37.17 36.82
C VAL A 195 14.00 36.21 37.31
N SER A 196 14.78 36.64 38.30
CA SER A 196 15.87 35.82 38.87
C SER A 196 15.37 34.51 39.44
N GLN A 197 16.06 33.40 39.10
CA GLN A 197 15.75 32.05 39.62
C GLN A 197 15.64 32.03 41.15
N SER A 198 16.41 32.87 41.84
CA SER A 198 16.36 33.03 43.30
C SER A 198 15.00 33.50 43.85
N LYS A 199 14.23 34.28 43.09
CA LYS A 199 12.87 34.72 43.49
C LYS A 199 11.80 33.68 43.15
N ILE A 200 12.01 32.89 42.10
CA ILE A 200 11.12 31.81 41.67
C ILE A 200 11.16 30.64 42.67
N LEU A 201 12.34 30.30 43.19
CA LEU A 201 12.56 29.27 44.21
C LEU A 201 11.94 29.58 45.60
N ALA A 202 11.41 30.79 45.82
CA ALA A 202 10.72 31.15 47.06
C ALA A 202 9.25 30.67 47.11
N ASN A 203 8.69 30.17 46.01
CA ASN A 203 7.33 29.64 45.97
C ASN A 203 7.30 28.13 46.29
N PRO A 204 6.59 27.68 47.35
CA PRO A 204 6.59 26.28 47.81
C PRO A 204 5.98 25.30 46.79
N THR A 205 5.13 25.77 45.88
CA THR A 205 4.49 24.97 44.83
C THR A 205 5.45 24.55 43.71
N GLN A 206 6.57 25.25 43.50
CA GLN A 206 7.55 24.90 42.46
C GLN A 206 8.61 23.89 42.92
N ARG A 207 8.84 23.73 44.23
CA ARG A 207 9.71 22.66 44.78
C ARG A 207 9.25 21.26 44.39
N ILE A 208 7.94 21.06 44.27
CA ILE A 208 7.33 19.78 43.85
C ILE A 208 7.55 19.55 42.35
N ALA A 209 7.52 20.63 41.54
CA ALA A 209 7.81 20.57 40.11
C ALA A 209 9.30 20.35 39.79
N ASP A 210 10.21 20.82 40.65
CA ASP A 210 11.64 20.61 40.48
C ASP A 210 12.11 19.23 40.97
N GLN A 211 11.45 18.64 41.97
CA GLN A 211 11.66 17.23 42.33
C GLN A 211 11.21 16.28 41.23
N SER A 212 10.08 16.55 40.57
CA SER A 212 9.64 15.76 39.41
C SER A 212 10.58 15.95 38.22
N LYS A 213 11.07 17.16 37.93
CA LYS A 213 12.09 17.38 36.89
C LYS A 213 13.42 16.66 37.16
N ARG A 214 13.90 16.61 38.42
CA ARG A 214 15.08 15.82 38.79
C ARG A 214 14.87 14.31 38.58
N LEU A 215 13.68 13.82 38.89
CA LEU A 215 13.31 12.42 38.59
C LEU A 215 13.31 12.15 37.07
N TRP A 216 12.84 13.11 36.27
CA TRP A 216 12.79 13.01 34.81
C TRP A 216 14.15 13.17 34.12
N GLN A 217 15.08 13.91 34.71
CA GLN A 217 16.48 14.01 34.23
C GLN A 217 17.27 12.72 34.48
N LEU A 218 16.98 11.99 35.55
CA LEU A 218 17.58 10.67 35.84
C LEU A 218 17.12 9.58 34.85
N THR A 219 15.97 9.75 34.20
CA THR A 219 15.44 8.81 33.18
C THR A 219 15.97 9.01 31.77
N GLY A 220 16.96 9.89 31.53
CA GLY A 220 17.56 10.04 30.20
C GLY A 220 16.57 10.50 29.11
N ALA A 221 15.49 11.19 29.51
CA ALA A 221 14.51 11.71 28.57
C ALA A 221 15.17 12.79 27.71
N LYS A 222 15.44 12.44 26.43
CA LYS A 222 15.72 13.40 25.36
C LYS A 222 14.77 14.58 25.52
N LEU A 223 15.29 15.81 25.68
CA LEU A 223 14.48 17.03 25.65
C LEU A 223 13.52 16.94 24.46
N SER A 224 12.25 16.68 24.76
CA SER A 224 11.27 16.39 23.72
C SER A 224 11.12 17.63 22.86
N THR A 225 11.23 17.44 21.56
CA THR A 225 10.98 18.47 20.56
C THR A 225 9.50 18.86 20.47
N ASP A 226 8.63 18.29 21.33
CA ASP A 226 7.19 18.54 21.37
C ASP A 226 6.81 19.96 21.81
N ARG A 227 7.75 20.73 22.37
CA ARG A 227 7.51 22.16 22.67
C ARG A 227 7.47 23.05 21.40
N PHE A 228 7.87 22.53 20.23
CA PHE A 228 8.01 23.30 18.98
C PHE A 228 7.06 22.87 17.86
N GLN A 229 5.86 22.36 18.20
CA GLN A 229 4.90 21.95 17.19
C GLN A 229 4.30 23.17 16.47
N ARG A 230 4.86 23.50 15.30
CA ARG A 230 4.20 24.35 14.31
C ARG A 230 2.98 23.61 13.76
N ASN A 231 1.83 24.28 13.73
CA ASN A 231 0.66 23.71 13.07
C ASN A 231 0.87 23.67 11.55
N TYR A 232 0.58 22.51 10.93
CA TYR A 232 0.79 22.24 9.50
C TYR A 232 -0.51 22.38 8.70
N TYR A 233 -1.35 23.36 9.04
CA TYR A 233 -2.70 23.50 8.48
C TYR A 233 -2.71 23.60 6.95
N ASN A 234 -1.73 24.27 6.36
CA ASN A 234 -1.63 24.40 4.90
C ASN A 234 -1.39 23.04 4.24
N GLN A 235 -0.47 22.23 4.78
CA GLN A 235 -0.19 20.89 4.27
C GLN A 235 -1.39 19.95 4.47
N MET A 236 -2.02 20.01 5.65
CA MET A 236 -3.23 19.24 5.94
C MET A 236 -4.39 19.64 5.01
N GLY A 237 -4.55 20.93 4.72
CA GLY A 237 -5.56 21.43 3.79
C GLY A 237 -5.35 20.91 2.37
N VAL A 238 -4.11 20.92 1.87
CA VAL A 238 -3.77 20.34 0.55
C VAL A 238 -4.11 18.85 0.50
N VAL A 239 -3.68 18.07 1.51
CA VAL A 239 -3.98 16.63 1.57
C VAL A 239 -5.49 16.39 1.61
N GLY A 240 -6.24 17.18 2.39
CA GLY A 240 -7.70 17.09 2.47
C GLY A 240 -8.40 17.35 1.14
N ILE A 241 -8.01 18.43 0.43
CA ILE A 241 -8.56 18.77 -0.88
C ILE A 241 -8.24 17.67 -1.91
N CYS A 242 -6.99 17.23 -1.98
CA CYS A 242 -6.56 16.15 -2.89
C CYS A 242 -7.31 14.84 -2.62
N THR A 243 -7.53 14.50 -1.34
CA THR A 243 -8.29 13.32 -0.95
C THR A 243 -9.75 13.42 -1.41
N ALA A 244 -10.40 14.57 -1.18
CA ALA A 244 -11.77 14.80 -1.62
C ALA A 244 -11.91 14.68 -3.15
N LEU A 245 -10.94 15.21 -3.92
CA LEU A 245 -10.92 15.08 -5.37
C LEU A 245 -10.77 13.63 -5.83
N ILE A 246 -9.83 12.87 -5.26
CA ILE A 246 -9.63 11.46 -5.61
C ILE A 246 -10.88 10.64 -5.28
N VAL A 247 -11.44 10.81 -4.08
CA VAL A 247 -12.67 10.11 -3.68
C VAL A 247 -13.84 10.48 -4.58
N GLY A 248 -14.00 11.74 -4.95
CA GLY A 248 -15.03 12.19 -5.88
C GLY A 248 -14.90 11.57 -7.27
N LEU A 249 -13.67 11.45 -7.79
CA LEU A 249 -13.41 10.80 -9.08
C LEU A 249 -13.70 9.30 -9.04
N ILE A 250 -13.24 8.61 -8.00
CA ILE A 250 -13.53 7.18 -7.81
C ILE A 250 -15.03 6.96 -7.69
N TYR A 251 -15.74 7.83 -6.96
CA TYR A 251 -17.20 7.76 -6.83
C TYR A 251 -17.89 7.93 -8.18
N ILE A 252 -17.48 8.91 -9.00
CA ILE A 252 -18.02 9.11 -10.35
C ILE A 252 -17.79 7.87 -11.23
N GLU A 253 -16.57 7.32 -11.23
CA GLU A 253 -16.28 6.10 -11.99
C GLU A 253 -17.07 4.89 -11.47
N TRP A 254 -17.26 4.78 -10.16
CA TRP A 254 -18.06 3.70 -9.58
C TRP A 254 -19.53 3.77 -9.98
N GLN A 255 -20.09 4.99 -10.12
CA GLN A 255 -21.44 5.18 -10.64
C GLN A 255 -21.56 4.83 -12.14
N LYS A 256 -20.49 5.01 -12.92
CA LYS A 256 -20.46 4.61 -14.34
C LYS A 256 -20.36 3.10 -14.52
N ALA A 257 -19.62 2.43 -13.62
CA ALA A 257 -19.51 0.98 -13.57
C ALA A 257 -20.83 0.35 -13.04
N LYS A 258 -21.94 0.54 -13.76
CA LYS A 258 -23.17 -0.21 -13.55
C LYS A 258 -22.88 -1.66 -13.93
N VAL A 259 -22.58 -2.47 -12.92
CA VAL A 259 -22.57 -3.93 -13.07
C VAL A 259 -24.00 -4.35 -13.39
N VAL A 260 -24.29 -4.58 -14.68
CA VAL A 260 -25.52 -5.24 -15.09
C VAL A 260 -25.35 -6.71 -14.74
N TYR A 261 -25.88 -7.10 -13.59
CA TYR A 261 -26.09 -8.51 -13.29
C TYR A 261 -27.23 -8.98 -14.18
N ILE A 262 -26.90 -9.55 -15.33
CA ILE A 262 -27.90 -10.27 -16.13
C ILE A 262 -28.19 -11.55 -15.35
N ASP A 263 -29.41 -11.66 -14.83
CA ASP A 263 -29.86 -12.89 -14.19
C ASP A 263 -29.76 -14.04 -15.21
N GLY A 264 -29.40 -15.24 -14.75
CA GLY A 264 -29.21 -16.39 -15.63
C GLY A 264 -30.44 -16.71 -16.47
N GLN A 265 -31.64 -16.33 -16.00
CA GLN A 265 -32.89 -16.43 -16.77
C GLN A 265 -33.01 -15.35 -17.85
N GLU A 266 -32.67 -14.08 -17.59
CA GLU A 266 -32.71 -13.02 -18.61
C GLU A 266 -31.72 -13.29 -19.75
N LEU A 267 -30.56 -13.90 -19.46
CA LEU A 267 -29.59 -14.27 -20.50
C LEU A 267 -30.09 -15.42 -21.39
N VAL A 268 -30.89 -16.32 -20.81
CA VAL A 268 -31.57 -17.40 -21.55
C VAL A 268 -32.74 -16.85 -22.35
N GLU A 269 -33.55 -15.94 -21.79
CA GLU A 269 -34.67 -15.30 -22.48
C GLU A 269 -34.22 -14.37 -23.61
N LEU A 270 -33.10 -13.66 -23.44
CA LEU A 270 -32.48 -12.87 -24.50
C LEU A 270 -31.93 -13.77 -25.61
N ARG A 271 -31.27 -14.88 -25.26
CA ARG A 271 -30.79 -15.87 -26.24
C ARG A 271 -31.94 -16.55 -26.99
N ASP A 272 -33.01 -16.90 -26.28
CA ASP A 272 -34.17 -17.55 -26.87
C ASP A 272 -34.98 -16.59 -27.73
N SER A 273 -35.10 -15.32 -27.36
CA SER A 273 -35.74 -14.29 -28.21
C SER A 273 -34.93 -13.98 -29.47
N ILE A 274 -33.59 -13.94 -29.39
CA ILE A 274 -32.72 -13.83 -30.58
C ILE A 274 -32.89 -15.05 -31.49
N ARG A 275 -32.89 -16.27 -30.94
CA ARG A 275 -33.16 -17.50 -31.69
C ARG A 275 -34.53 -17.51 -32.38
N LEU A 276 -35.57 -17.04 -31.68
CA LEU A 276 -36.94 -17.01 -32.16
C LEU A 276 -37.20 -15.89 -33.18
N SER A 277 -36.44 -14.79 -33.10
CA SER A 277 -36.55 -13.67 -34.04
C SER A 277 -36.02 -13.95 -35.44
N GLY A 278 -35.34 -15.09 -35.65
CA GLY A 278 -34.79 -15.49 -36.95
C GLY A 278 -33.76 -14.51 -37.53
N SER A 279 -33.34 -13.51 -36.75
CA SER A 279 -32.28 -12.59 -37.13
C SER A 279 -30.97 -13.33 -37.00
N ALA A 280 -30.25 -13.47 -38.11
CA ALA A 280 -28.91 -14.06 -38.11
C ALA A 280 -28.07 -13.34 -37.05
N GLU A 281 -27.48 -14.11 -36.13
CA GLU A 281 -26.54 -13.56 -35.16
C GLU A 281 -25.48 -12.75 -35.92
N PRO A 282 -25.18 -11.51 -35.51
CA PRO A 282 -24.08 -10.78 -36.11
C PRO A 282 -22.83 -11.65 -35.96
N ALA A 283 -22.10 -11.85 -37.06
CA ALA A 283 -20.94 -12.74 -37.14
C ALA A 283 -19.83 -12.39 -36.13
N PHE A 284 -19.93 -11.22 -35.48
CA PHE A 284 -19.04 -10.74 -34.46
C PHE A 284 -19.86 -10.10 -33.34
N PHE A 285 -19.67 -10.62 -32.14
CA PHE A 285 -20.02 -9.93 -30.90
C PHE A 285 -18.70 -9.44 -30.30
N GLU A 286 -18.58 -8.14 -30.08
CA GLU A 286 -17.47 -7.57 -29.32
C GLU A 286 -17.71 -7.91 -27.85
N VAL A 287 -17.10 -9.01 -27.40
CA VAL A 287 -17.18 -9.45 -26.01
C VAL A 287 -16.15 -8.63 -25.22
N ASP A 288 -16.60 -7.54 -24.62
CA ASP A 288 -15.81 -6.76 -23.66
C ASP A 288 -15.66 -7.54 -22.34
N SER A 289 -14.83 -8.60 -22.39
CA SER A 289 -14.40 -9.35 -21.23
C SER A 289 -12.89 -9.21 -21.09
N ALA A 290 -12.45 -8.55 -20.02
CA ALA A 290 -11.04 -8.25 -19.76
C ALA A 290 -10.16 -9.48 -19.43
N PHE A 291 -10.64 -10.72 -19.67
CA PHE A 291 -10.03 -11.94 -19.14
C PHE A 291 -9.64 -13.04 -20.14
N LEU A 292 -9.55 -12.75 -21.44
CA LEU A 292 -8.98 -13.71 -22.40
C LEU A 292 -7.68 -13.20 -23.03
N LYS A 293 -6.58 -13.31 -22.29
CA LYS A 293 -5.21 -13.18 -22.82
C LYS A 293 -4.69 -14.53 -23.34
N THR A 294 -5.41 -15.14 -24.27
CA THR A 294 -4.87 -16.10 -25.26
C THR A 294 -5.90 -16.18 -26.39
N PRO A 295 -5.50 -16.13 -27.67
CA PRO A 295 -6.45 -16.41 -28.74
C PRO A 295 -6.82 -17.89 -28.64
N PHE A 296 -8.09 -18.19 -28.34
CA PHE A 296 -8.62 -19.50 -28.70
C PHE A 296 -8.55 -19.59 -30.22
N PRO A 297 -7.84 -20.56 -30.81
CA PRO A 297 -8.13 -20.92 -32.19
C PRO A 297 -9.54 -21.49 -32.17
N ILE A 298 -10.51 -20.70 -32.62
CA ILE A 298 -11.78 -21.22 -33.12
C ILE A 298 -11.41 -21.91 -34.44
N ALA A 299 -10.89 -23.12 -34.34
CA ALA A 299 -10.73 -24.03 -35.45
C ALA A 299 -11.42 -25.33 -35.07
N ASP A 300 -12.54 -25.56 -35.75
CA ASP A 300 -13.20 -26.84 -35.97
C ASP A 300 -13.82 -27.53 -34.75
N LEU A 301 -15.14 -27.34 -34.63
CA LEU A 301 -16.04 -28.41 -34.19
C LEU A 301 -15.68 -29.71 -34.93
N PRO A 302 -15.23 -30.79 -34.26
CA PRO A 302 -15.12 -32.06 -34.93
C PRO A 302 -16.54 -32.65 -35.07
N SER A 303 -17.09 -32.49 -36.27
CA SER A 303 -18.06 -33.45 -36.80
C SER A 303 -17.39 -34.83 -36.90
N PRO A 304 -18.14 -35.94 -36.79
CA PRO A 304 -17.56 -37.26 -36.61
C PRO A 304 -16.99 -37.77 -37.94
N VAL A 305 -15.71 -38.14 -37.97
CA VAL A 305 -15.13 -38.85 -39.12
C VAL A 305 -14.38 -40.08 -38.62
N TYR A 306 -15.00 -41.24 -38.86
CA TYR A 306 -14.28 -42.48 -39.09
C TYR A 306 -13.36 -42.28 -40.29
N GLU A 307 -12.07 -42.61 -40.19
CA GLU A 307 -11.45 -43.54 -41.15
C GLU A 307 -10.00 -43.91 -40.82
N ASN A 308 -9.69 -45.17 -41.12
CA ASN A 308 -8.38 -45.79 -41.07
C ASN A 308 -7.54 -45.39 -42.30
N LYS A 309 -6.26 -45.03 -42.12
CA LYS A 309 -5.06 -45.72 -42.68
C LYS A 309 -3.84 -44.80 -42.87
N LYS A 310 -2.72 -45.35 -42.37
CA LYS A 310 -1.37 -45.45 -42.97
C LYS A 310 -0.57 -44.18 -43.34
N GLN A 311 0.58 -44.10 -42.64
CA GLN A 311 1.95 -43.83 -43.12
C GLN A 311 2.18 -42.68 -44.12
N GLY A 312 2.88 -41.66 -43.62
CA GLY A 312 3.72 -40.78 -44.43
C GLY A 312 4.72 -40.06 -43.52
N LYS A 313 5.99 -40.46 -43.59
CA LYS A 313 7.11 -39.77 -42.95
C LYS A 313 7.37 -38.44 -43.68
N THR A 314 7.43 -37.34 -42.94
CA THR A 314 8.36 -36.25 -43.24
C THR A 314 8.86 -35.65 -41.94
N LYS A 315 10.18 -35.69 -41.76
CA LYS A 315 10.90 -34.98 -40.69
C LYS A 315 11.07 -33.53 -41.16
N GLU A 316 10.66 -32.57 -40.34
CA GLU A 316 11.13 -31.20 -40.44
C GLU A 316 11.43 -30.68 -39.03
N ASN A 317 12.55 -29.96 -38.93
CA ASN A 317 13.28 -29.69 -37.71
C ASN A 317 12.55 -28.70 -36.78
N VAL A 318 12.39 -29.14 -35.53
CA VAL A 318 11.89 -28.36 -34.39
C VAL A 318 13.04 -27.51 -33.81
N PRO A 319 12.85 -26.21 -33.55
CA PRO A 319 13.65 -25.50 -32.56
C PRO A 319 13.06 -25.75 -31.17
N ASP A 320 13.92 -26.09 -30.22
CA ASP A 320 13.63 -26.46 -28.83
C ASP A 320 12.52 -25.61 -28.18
N LEU A 321 11.37 -26.24 -27.95
CA LEU A 321 10.34 -25.75 -27.04
C LEU A 321 10.77 -26.08 -25.61
N GLU A 322 10.79 -25.04 -24.79
CA GLU A 322 10.98 -25.08 -23.34
C GLU A 322 10.17 -26.21 -22.70
N GLU A 323 10.80 -26.96 -21.79
CA GLU A 323 10.18 -28.04 -21.02
C GLU A 323 8.84 -27.60 -20.43
N GLU A 324 7.77 -28.33 -20.76
CA GLU A 324 6.44 -28.08 -20.19
C GLU A 324 6.50 -28.13 -18.65
N PRO A 325 5.82 -27.19 -17.96
CA PRO A 325 5.76 -27.20 -16.51
C PRO A 325 5.08 -28.49 -16.03
N ALA A 326 5.65 -29.05 -14.95
CA ALA A 326 5.20 -30.29 -14.32
C ALA A 326 3.67 -30.38 -14.15
N PRO A 327 3.08 -31.58 -14.28
CA PRO A 327 1.63 -31.75 -14.35
C PRO A 327 0.91 -31.22 -13.10
N TYR A 328 -0.10 -30.40 -13.36
CA TYR A 328 -1.01 -29.84 -12.36
C TYR A 328 -1.65 -30.97 -11.54
N LYS A 329 -1.32 -31.03 -10.24
CA LYS A 329 -1.98 -31.93 -9.29
C LYS A 329 -3.34 -31.36 -8.92
N ALA A 330 -4.40 -32.13 -9.16
CA ALA A 330 -5.75 -31.77 -8.74
C ALA A 330 -5.90 -31.81 -7.21
N ASP A 331 -6.52 -30.78 -6.62
CA ASP A 331 -6.84 -30.70 -5.19
C ASP A 331 -7.99 -31.63 -4.77
N VAL A 332 -8.86 -32.00 -5.72
CA VAL A 332 -9.97 -32.95 -5.50
C VAL A 332 -9.92 -34.02 -6.57
N VAL A 333 -9.72 -35.28 -6.16
CA VAL A 333 -9.47 -36.37 -7.10
C VAL A 333 -10.74 -37.10 -7.50
N ALA A 334 -11.69 -37.30 -6.59
CA ALA A 334 -12.96 -37.95 -6.92
C ALA A 334 -14.08 -37.55 -5.96
N ILE A 335 -15.29 -37.53 -6.50
CA ILE A 335 -16.56 -37.45 -5.77
C ILE A 335 -17.33 -38.72 -6.15
N LEU A 336 -17.41 -39.69 -5.23
CA LEU A 336 -18.15 -40.93 -5.45
C LEU A 336 -19.59 -40.82 -4.93
N PRO A 337 -20.57 -41.44 -5.59
CA PRO A 337 -21.91 -41.52 -5.05
C PRO A 337 -21.92 -42.43 -3.82
N SER A 338 -22.14 -41.85 -2.64
CA SER A 338 -22.41 -42.58 -1.40
C SER A 338 -23.84 -42.28 -0.97
N GLY A 339 -24.64 -43.34 -0.74
CA GLY A 339 -26.00 -43.22 -0.23
C GLY A 339 -26.01 -42.36 1.03
N ASP A 340 -26.74 -41.26 0.96
CA ASP A 340 -26.90 -40.20 1.96
C ASP A 340 -25.61 -39.46 2.38
N THR A 341 -25.30 -38.41 1.60
CA THR A 341 -24.57 -37.19 1.98
C THR A 341 -23.27 -37.38 2.77
N ILE A 342 -22.25 -37.99 2.14
CA ILE A 342 -20.85 -37.66 2.42
C ILE A 342 -20.08 -37.65 1.09
N VAL A 343 -19.84 -36.45 0.55
CA VAL A 343 -18.88 -36.23 -0.55
C VAL A 343 -17.50 -36.55 0.01
N SER A 344 -17.01 -37.76 -0.26
CA SER A 344 -15.70 -38.17 0.19
C SER A 344 -14.68 -37.74 -0.86
N ILE A 345 -13.92 -36.69 -0.56
CA ILE A 345 -12.76 -36.28 -1.36
C ILE A 345 -11.66 -37.31 -1.10
N TYR A 346 -11.34 -38.11 -2.11
CA TYR A 346 -10.22 -39.07 -2.04
C TYR A 346 -8.95 -38.45 -2.63
N ASP A 347 -7.79 -39.01 -2.32
CA ASP A 347 -6.56 -38.79 -3.09
C ASP A 347 -6.39 -39.93 -4.12
N CYS A 348 -5.43 -39.80 -5.05
CA CYS A 348 -5.15 -40.89 -5.99
C CYS A 348 -4.71 -42.19 -5.30
N SER A 349 -4.09 -42.13 -4.12
CA SER A 349 -3.53 -43.30 -3.41
C SER A 349 -4.60 -44.36 -3.10
N ARG A 350 -5.85 -43.96 -2.84
CA ARG A 350 -6.95 -44.92 -2.64
C ARG A 350 -7.48 -45.53 -3.93
N LEU A 351 -7.39 -44.81 -5.05
CA LEU A 351 -7.81 -45.28 -6.36
C LEU A 351 -6.76 -46.19 -7.02
N LEU A 352 -5.48 -45.95 -6.71
CA LEU A 352 -4.35 -46.78 -7.14
C LEU A 352 -4.34 -48.19 -6.50
N ASN A 353 -5.04 -48.38 -5.39
CA ASN A 353 -5.20 -49.69 -4.73
C ASN A 353 -6.37 -50.52 -5.29
N LEU A 354 -6.99 -50.10 -6.39
CA LEU A 354 -7.98 -50.93 -7.07
C LEU A 354 -7.26 -52.07 -7.81
N ASP A 355 -7.34 -53.28 -7.27
CA ASP A 355 -6.73 -54.47 -7.87
C ASP A 355 -7.43 -54.87 -9.18
N GLY A 356 -6.65 -55.00 -10.25
CA GLY A 356 -7.11 -55.47 -11.55
C GLY A 356 -7.84 -54.42 -12.40
N ILE A 357 -8.26 -54.84 -13.60
CA ILE A 357 -8.94 -53.97 -14.56
C ILE A 357 -10.32 -53.60 -14.02
N LYS A 358 -10.63 -52.30 -13.97
CA LYS A 358 -11.96 -51.80 -13.59
C LYS A 358 -12.63 -51.10 -14.77
N TYR A 359 -13.95 -50.94 -14.66
CA TYR A 359 -14.77 -50.29 -15.69
C TYR A 359 -15.61 -49.17 -15.09
N LEU A 360 -15.68 -48.06 -15.80
CA LEU A 360 -16.52 -46.90 -15.48
C LEU A 360 -17.47 -46.60 -16.64
N ILE A 361 -18.71 -46.24 -16.32
CA ILE A 361 -19.67 -45.75 -17.31
C ILE A 361 -19.60 -44.22 -17.31
N VAL A 362 -18.95 -43.64 -18.31
CA VAL A 362 -18.64 -42.22 -18.43
C VAL A 362 -19.61 -41.53 -19.39
N GLU A 363 -20.14 -40.40 -18.97
CA GLU A 363 -20.98 -39.54 -19.80
C GLU A 363 -20.14 -38.65 -20.72
N GLY A 364 -19.09 -38.05 -20.16
CA GLY A 364 -18.19 -37.15 -20.86
C GLY A 364 -17.05 -36.67 -19.97
N ASN A 365 -16.06 -36.05 -20.62
CA ASN A 365 -14.93 -35.41 -19.96
C ASN A 365 -15.11 -33.89 -20.00
N TYR A 366 -14.87 -33.24 -18.87
CA TYR A 366 -15.29 -31.86 -18.64
C TYR A 366 -14.15 -30.86 -18.46
N GLY A 367 -12.89 -31.32 -18.55
CA GLY A 367 -11.69 -30.48 -18.43
C GLY A 367 -11.52 -29.91 -17.01
N GLU A 368 -12.42 -29.03 -16.61
CA GLU A 368 -12.46 -28.35 -15.32
C GLU A 368 -13.49 -28.95 -14.35
N MET A 369 -13.15 -28.98 -13.06
CA MET A 369 -13.99 -29.51 -12.00
C MET A 369 -15.33 -28.78 -11.88
N ALA A 370 -15.35 -27.45 -12.02
CA ALA A 370 -16.56 -26.64 -11.87
C ALA A 370 -17.63 -27.00 -12.91
N ILE A 371 -17.21 -27.34 -14.14
CA ILE A 371 -18.11 -27.77 -15.21
C ILE A 371 -18.67 -29.17 -14.88
N ALA A 372 -17.81 -30.08 -14.43
CA ALA A 372 -18.22 -31.42 -14.01
C ALA A 372 -19.22 -31.38 -12.83
N GLU A 373 -19.02 -30.50 -11.84
CA GLU A 373 -19.93 -30.34 -10.69
C GLU A 373 -21.33 -29.85 -11.09
N LYS A 374 -21.40 -28.93 -12.05
CA LYS A 374 -22.68 -28.44 -12.57
C LYS A 374 -23.47 -29.57 -13.22
N GLN A 375 -22.79 -30.45 -13.96
CA GLN A 375 -23.41 -31.62 -14.57
C GLN A 375 -23.77 -32.70 -13.54
N LEU A 376 -22.91 -32.93 -12.55
CA LEU A 376 -23.20 -33.84 -11.43
C LEU A 376 -24.50 -33.47 -10.72
N LYS A 377 -24.71 -32.19 -10.41
CA LYS A 377 -25.96 -31.70 -9.79
C LYS A 377 -27.18 -31.95 -10.68
N LEU A 378 -27.05 -31.75 -12.00
CA LEU A 378 -28.13 -31.99 -12.96
C LEU A 378 -28.57 -33.47 -12.97
N PHE A 379 -27.62 -34.40 -12.96
CA PHE A 379 -27.94 -35.83 -13.02
C PHE A 379 -28.31 -36.43 -11.67
N SER A 380 -27.69 -35.97 -10.58
CA SER A 380 -28.09 -36.33 -9.21
C SER A 380 -29.54 -35.93 -8.94
N GLY A 381 -29.98 -34.76 -9.42
CA GLY A 381 -31.39 -34.31 -9.33
C GLY A 381 -32.38 -35.18 -10.10
N LYS A 382 -31.91 -36.03 -11.03
CA LYS A 382 -32.73 -37.01 -11.77
C LYS A 382 -32.72 -38.40 -11.11
N GLY A 383 -32.16 -38.53 -9.91
CA GLY A 383 -32.04 -39.80 -9.20
C GLY A 383 -30.98 -40.74 -9.78
N LEU A 384 -30.07 -40.23 -10.62
CA LEU A 384 -28.95 -41.01 -11.14
C LEU A 384 -27.77 -40.93 -10.16
N SER A 385 -27.37 -42.08 -9.64
CA SER A 385 -26.11 -42.24 -8.91
C SER A 385 -24.96 -41.84 -9.82
N SER A 386 -24.35 -40.69 -9.56
CA SER A 386 -23.33 -40.09 -10.40
C SER A 386 -22.17 -39.58 -9.56
N GLY A 387 -20.99 -39.54 -10.16
CA GLY A 387 -19.76 -39.10 -9.51
C GLY A 387 -18.80 -38.44 -10.49
N ILE A 388 -17.80 -37.75 -9.96
CA ILE A 388 -16.74 -37.10 -10.73
C ILE A 388 -15.42 -37.77 -10.40
N MET A 389 -14.54 -37.94 -11.38
CA MET A 389 -13.21 -38.49 -11.17
C MET A 389 -12.18 -37.77 -12.02
N TRP A 390 -11.07 -37.38 -11.41
CA TRP A 390 -9.91 -36.85 -12.11
C TRP A 390 -9.16 -38.00 -12.77
N MET A 391 -9.02 -37.94 -14.10
CA MET A 391 -8.47 -39.04 -14.88
C MET A 391 -6.93 -39.14 -14.79
N GLY A 392 -6.28 -38.13 -14.20
CA GLY A 392 -4.83 -38.08 -14.00
C GLY A 392 -4.29 -39.16 -13.07
N CYS A 393 -5.12 -39.76 -12.22
CA CYS A 393 -4.68 -40.91 -11.41
C CYS A 393 -4.43 -42.18 -12.22
N PHE A 394 -4.99 -42.28 -13.43
CA PHE A 394 -4.95 -43.50 -14.25
C PHE A 394 -4.19 -43.31 -15.57
N SER A 395 -3.75 -42.08 -15.89
CA SER A 395 -2.98 -41.79 -17.09
C SER A 395 -2.18 -40.50 -16.94
N ASP A 396 -0.89 -40.55 -17.29
CA ASP A 396 0.03 -39.39 -17.28
C ASP A 396 -0.27 -38.38 -18.39
N SER A 397 -1.25 -38.65 -19.25
CA SER A 397 -1.62 -37.81 -20.39
C SER A 397 -3.03 -37.22 -20.28
N ARG A 398 -3.77 -37.51 -19.20
CA ARG A 398 -5.15 -37.04 -19.02
C ARG A 398 -5.28 -36.23 -17.75
N TYR A 399 -5.61 -34.96 -17.90
CA TYR A 399 -5.75 -34.02 -16.79
C TYR A 399 -7.19 -33.55 -16.59
N ASP A 400 -8.14 -34.22 -17.24
CA ASP A 400 -9.56 -33.89 -17.25
C ASP A 400 -10.35 -34.60 -16.14
N TYR A 401 -11.52 -34.03 -15.83
CA TYR A 401 -12.52 -34.64 -14.94
C TYR A 401 -13.58 -35.37 -15.76
N ALA A 402 -13.76 -36.67 -15.51
CA ALA A 402 -14.83 -37.47 -16.08
C ALA A 402 -16.03 -37.52 -15.14
N LEU A 403 -17.23 -37.32 -15.70
CA LEU A 403 -18.48 -37.61 -15.00
C LEU A 403 -18.89 -39.06 -15.28
N PHE A 404 -19.06 -39.87 -14.24
CA PHE A 404 -19.44 -41.28 -14.37
C PHE A 404 -20.73 -41.62 -13.62
N PHE A 405 -21.37 -42.71 -14.03
CA PHE A 405 -22.61 -43.23 -13.45
C PHE A 405 -22.41 -44.56 -12.72
N GLY A 406 -23.13 -44.74 -11.62
CA GLY A 406 -23.10 -45.93 -10.79
C GLY A 406 -21.81 -46.08 -9.98
N SER A 407 -21.38 -47.32 -9.81
CA SER A 407 -20.16 -47.67 -9.07
C SER A 407 -19.00 -48.00 -10.04
N ILE A 408 -17.81 -48.26 -9.49
CA ILE A 408 -16.68 -48.80 -10.24
C ILE A 408 -16.92 -50.31 -10.39
N TYR A 409 -17.00 -50.82 -11.63
CA TYR A 409 -17.32 -52.22 -11.91
C TYR A 409 -16.07 -53.08 -12.03
N ASN A 410 -16.16 -54.33 -11.56
CA ASN A 410 -15.07 -55.31 -11.63
C ASN A 410 -15.06 -56.06 -12.97
N THR A 411 -16.19 -56.13 -13.67
CA THR A 411 -16.31 -56.84 -14.94
C THR A 411 -16.96 -55.96 -16.01
N LEU A 412 -16.57 -56.18 -17.27
CA LEU A 412 -17.17 -55.47 -18.40
C LEU A 412 -18.66 -55.79 -18.55
N SER A 413 -19.07 -57.02 -18.23
CA SER A 413 -20.47 -57.44 -18.35
C SER A 413 -21.39 -56.64 -17.44
N GLU A 414 -21.02 -56.46 -16.16
CA GLU A 414 -21.78 -55.65 -15.20
C GLU A 414 -21.92 -54.20 -15.68
N ALA A 415 -20.83 -53.60 -16.17
CA ALA A 415 -20.84 -52.23 -16.69
C ALA A 415 -21.73 -52.09 -17.94
N VAL A 416 -21.77 -53.09 -18.82
CA VAL A 416 -22.61 -53.08 -20.02
C VAL A 416 -24.09 -53.18 -19.67
N ASP A 417 -24.45 -54.00 -18.68
CA ASP A 417 -25.84 -54.17 -18.26
C ASP A 417 -26.39 -52.92 -17.57
N ASP A 418 -25.62 -52.32 -16.66
CA ASP A 418 -26.00 -51.06 -16.01
C ASP A 418 -25.96 -49.86 -16.97
N LYS A 419 -25.07 -49.86 -17.97
CA LYS A 419 -25.07 -48.84 -19.02
C LYS A 419 -26.41 -48.79 -19.76
N LYS A 420 -26.97 -49.93 -20.15
CA LYS A 420 -28.29 -49.98 -20.82
C LYS A 420 -29.38 -49.40 -19.92
N ARG A 421 -29.33 -49.72 -18.62
CA ARG A 421 -30.28 -49.18 -17.63
C ARG A 421 -30.19 -47.65 -17.53
N PHE A 422 -28.98 -47.09 -17.45
CA PHE A 422 -28.78 -45.65 -17.42
C PHE A 422 -29.19 -44.95 -18.71
N GLU A 423 -28.91 -45.56 -19.87
CA GLU A 423 -29.35 -45.03 -21.17
C GLU A 423 -30.87 -44.99 -21.29
N MET A 424 -31.59 -46.02 -20.80
CA MET A 424 -33.05 -46.01 -20.74
C MET A 424 -33.59 -44.87 -19.87
N ILE A 425 -33.09 -44.72 -18.63
CA ILE A 425 -33.52 -43.64 -17.71
C ILE A 425 -33.24 -42.26 -18.30
N ARG A 426 -32.14 -42.12 -19.05
CA ARG A 426 -31.74 -40.84 -19.64
C ARG A 426 -32.54 -40.49 -20.90
N SER A 427 -32.96 -41.50 -21.67
CA SER A 427 -33.76 -41.36 -22.88
C SER A 427 -35.23 -41.05 -22.63
N SER A 428 -35.76 -41.31 -21.42
CA SER A 428 -37.18 -41.15 -21.08
C SER A 428 -37.69 -39.70 -21.01
N GLY A 429 -36.96 -38.74 -21.59
CA GLY A 429 -37.31 -37.32 -21.53
C GLY A 429 -36.76 -36.38 -22.60
N LYS A 430 -36.02 -36.83 -23.64
CA LYS A 430 -35.58 -36.00 -24.81
C LYS A 430 -34.89 -36.84 -25.90
N ALA A 431 -35.00 -36.39 -27.17
CA ALA A 431 -34.62 -37.14 -28.38
C ALA A 431 -33.12 -37.13 -28.77
N ASN A 432 -32.28 -36.31 -28.14
CA ASN A 432 -30.84 -36.25 -28.44
C ASN A 432 -30.02 -36.38 -27.16
N VAL A 433 -29.52 -37.59 -26.87
CA VAL A 433 -28.60 -37.78 -25.75
C VAL A 433 -27.36 -38.55 -26.16
N THR A 434 -26.19 -37.97 -25.93
CA THR A 434 -24.86 -38.49 -26.28
C THR A 434 -24.62 -39.86 -25.67
N PRO A 435 -24.35 -40.94 -26.41
CA PRO A 435 -24.27 -42.30 -25.85
C PRO A 435 -23.25 -42.41 -24.71
N LEU A 436 -23.54 -43.23 -23.69
CA LEU A 436 -22.60 -43.43 -22.59
C LEU A 436 -21.40 -44.25 -23.08
N THR A 437 -20.22 -43.95 -22.57
CA THR A 437 -18.99 -44.67 -22.91
C THR A 437 -18.53 -45.53 -21.74
N ILE A 438 -17.98 -46.71 -22.00
CA ILE A 438 -17.34 -47.50 -20.94
C ILE A 438 -15.85 -47.25 -21.05
N VAL A 439 -15.26 -46.74 -19.98
CA VAL A 439 -13.83 -46.49 -19.87
C VAL A 439 -13.21 -47.56 -19.00
N THR A 440 -12.14 -48.16 -19.49
CA THR A 440 -11.32 -49.11 -18.74
C THR A 440 -10.33 -48.33 -17.88
N LEU A 441 -10.34 -48.57 -16.57
CA LEU A 441 -9.33 -48.10 -15.65
C LEU A 441 -8.29 -49.20 -15.47
N ASN A 442 -7.04 -48.86 -15.75
CA ASN A 442 -5.90 -49.73 -15.50
C ASN A 442 -4.93 -48.99 -14.59
N ASN A 443 -4.72 -49.50 -13.38
CA ASN A 443 -3.67 -48.97 -12.51
C ASN A 443 -2.32 -49.41 -13.06
N LYS A 444 -1.41 -48.46 -13.24
CA LYS A 444 -0.03 -48.72 -13.67
C LYS A 444 0.78 -49.38 -12.57
#